data_AF-A0A2M7TGB2-F1
#
_entry.id   AF-A0A2M7TGB2-F1
#
_cell.length_a   1.000
_cell.length_b   1.000
_cell.length_c   1.000
_cell.angle_alpha   90.00
_cell.angle_beta   90.00
_cell.angle_gamma   90.00
#
_symmetry.space_group_name_H-M   'P 1'
#
loop_
_entity.id
_entity.type
_entity.pdbx_description
1 polymer ?
#
loop_
_entity_poly.entity_id
_entity_poly.type
_entity_poly.pdbx_seq_one_letter_code
_entity_poly.pdbx_strand_id
1 'polypeptide(L)'
;MNMGKLKDIPKVDRPRERFLEKGPDALSKSELLAILIGSGIKGKNVKQLSGQIIRKFGNKFLDITVDDLLEISGIGEAKALQIVSALALVKRFYEEFGPKDNIVLSAQDAVSLTSDIRDKKKEYLACLYLNARNALLKKEIISIGILDKSIIHPREIFGPAVELRAAGIILLHNHPSGDVTPSKQDIGVVNKILEAGKIMGVNVIDFIIVSENDAHSFFINIQTTDKKTTHYISDGVQNSLFDLLETEQPTYTPEIKKIHKVYFSPEDRVKPGRFQLQNRRFLGNKYKLLGFIEDIVNEKCNGFSVFCDIFAGTGVVGERFNEKNIKVIANDFLASNYIPLKAFLGTSKIDLDETEKKVVLLNSLKTDRDNYFSEHFGNTYFTLENARKIGAIREKINEIAKNENEKVVLITSLLYAVDKVANTVGHYDAYRKKLDTTQPLRLLVPDFDPENNLNNEIYQRDANQLIGEISCDVLYIDPPYNSRQYSDAYHLLENLVTWEKPPVYGKAKKMDRSYIKSDYCLASAPRAFSDLISNAKCKHILISYNNTGESKDGRSNARISDEQIINVLKTRGEVDIFERDYKAFTTGKSNTDGHTERVFYCKVTK
;
A
#
# COMPACT_ATOMS: atom_id res chain seq x y z
N MET A 1 -3.88 52.86 6.42
CA MET A 1 -4.58 51.85 5.58
C MET A 1 -5.56 51.09 6.46
N ASN A 2 -6.85 51.12 6.12
CA ASN A 2 -7.90 50.38 6.83
C ASN A 2 -7.59 48.87 6.74
N MET A 3 -7.26 48.24 7.87
CA MET A 3 -6.86 46.83 7.94
C MET A 3 -8.07 45.93 8.23
N GLY A 4 -8.24 44.91 7.39
CA GLY A 4 -9.42 44.05 7.33
C GLY A 4 -9.80 43.36 8.63
N LYS A 5 -11.11 43.20 8.84
CA LYS A 5 -11.69 42.43 9.95
C LYS A 5 -11.41 40.95 9.69
N LEU A 6 -11.48 40.10 10.72
CA LEU A 6 -11.33 38.63 10.58
C LEU A 6 -12.30 38.00 9.54
N LYS A 7 -13.38 38.73 9.21
CA LYS A 7 -14.35 38.37 8.16
C LYS A 7 -13.76 38.39 6.75
N ASP A 8 -12.63 39.06 6.55
CA ASP A 8 -11.97 39.23 5.24
C ASP A 8 -10.99 38.08 4.94
N ILE A 9 -10.73 37.20 5.91
CA ILE A 9 -9.99 35.94 5.72
C ILE A 9 -10.98 34.88 5.18
N PRO A 10 -10.65 34.16 4.08
CA PRO A 10 -11.45 33.03 3.60
C PRO A 10 -11.80 32.08 4.72
N LYS A 11 -13.05 31.58 4.77
CA LYS A 11 -13.51 30.70 5.87
C LYS A 11 -12.57 29.53 6.13
N VAL A 12 -11.97 28.98 5.07
CA VAL A 12 -11.01 27.86 5.11
C VAL A 12 -9.68 28.19 5.79
N ASP A 13 -9.29 29.46 5.90
CA ASP A 13 -8.01 29.89 6.48
C ASP A 13 -8.14 30.43 7.93
N ARG A 14 -9.37 30.39 8.45
CA ARG A 14 -9.68 30.80 9.82
C ARG A 14 -9.30 29.69 10.80
N PRO A 15 -8.73 30.04 11.97
CA PRO A 15 -8.24 29.03 12.91
C PRO A 15 -9.28 28.00 13.33
N ARG A 16 -10.53 28.40 13.61
CA ARG A 16 -11.56 27.46 14.07
C ARG A 16 -11.92 26.43 13.00
N GLU A 17 -12.13 26.89 11.78
CA GLU A 17 -12.47 26.05 10.64
C GLU A 17 -11.31 25.11 10.27
N ARG A 18 -10.07 25.59 10.32
CA ARG A 18 -8.87 24.74 10.15
C ARG A 18 -8.74 23.69 11.26
N PHE A 19 -9.05 24.05 12.50
CA PHE A 19 -9.01 23.13 13.63
C PHE A 19 -10.03 21.99 13.44
N LEU A 20 -11.23 22.30 12.93
CA LEU A 20 -12.27 21.29 12.66
C LEU A 20 -11.95 20.39 11.46
N GLU A 21 -11.28 20.91 10.43
CA GLU A 21 -10.98 20.16 9.21
C GLU A 21 -9.68 19.33 9.32
N LYS A 22 -8.65 19.88 9.97
CA LYS A 22 -7.27 19.34 9.95
C LYS A 22 -6.70 19.00 11.33
N GLY A 23 -7.46 19.24 12.40
CA GLY A 23 -7.03 18.99 13.78
C GLY A 23 -6.07 20.05 14.35
N PRO A 24 -5.69 19.92 15.64
CA PRO A 24 -4.86 20.89 16.36
C PRO A 24 -3.45 21.03 15.79
N ASP A 25 -2.86 19.94 15.28
CA ASP A 25 -1.46 19.91 14.81
C ASP A 25 -1.22 20.75 13.54
N ALA A 26 -2.30 21.07 12.82
CA ALA A 26 -2.25 21.94 11.65
C ALA A 26 -2.22 23.44 12.01
N LEU A 27 -2.23 23.82 13.30
CA LEU A 27 -2.28 25.20 13.76
C LEU A 27 -1.00 25.62 14.50
N SER A 28 -0.59 26.88 14.29
CA SER A 28 0.51 27.48 15.06
C SER A 28 0.09 27.86 16.49
N LYS A 29 1.06 28.07 17.40
CA LYS A 29 0.82 28.51 18.79
C LYS A 29 -0.08 29.76 18.88
N SER A 30 0.13 30.72 17.97
CA SER A 30 -0.68 31.94 17.90
C SER A 30 -2.09 31.70 17.37
N GLU A 31 -2.29 30.68 16.52
CA GLU A 31 -3.62 30.31 16.01
C GLU A 31 -4.45 29.56 17.05
N LEU A 32 -3.83 28.69 17.84
CA LEU A 32 -4.46 28.03 18.98
C LEU A 32 -4.90 29.07 20.04
N LEU A 33 -4.01 30.00 20.39
CA LEU A 33 -4.34 31.09 21.30
C LEU A 33 -5.44 32.00 20.73
N ALA A 34 -5.47 32.20 19.41
CA ALA A 34 -6.51 32.99 18.76
C ALA A 34 -7.90 32.34 18.84
N ILE A 35 -7.98 31.00 18.82
CA ILE A 35 -9.23 30.27 19.05
C ILE A 35 -9.71 30.49 20.48
N LEU A 36 -8.79 30.37 21.45
CA LEU A 36 -9.07 30.50 22.88
C LEU A 36 -9.62 31.89 23.22
N ILE A 37 -8.90 32.95 22.82
CA ILE A 37 -9.30 34.34 23.10
C ILE A 37 -10.56 34.74 22.30
N GLY A 38 -10.80 34.08 21.16
CA GLY A 38 -12.02 34.17 20.35
C GLY A 38 -12.20 35.48 19.57
N SER A 39 -11.74 36.62 20.08
CA SER A 39 -11.89 37.94 19.45
C SER A 39 -10.67 38.84 19.65
N GLY A 40 -10.44 39.73 18.68
CA GLY A 40 -9.40 40.76 18.76
C GLY A 40 -9.81 41.94 19.64
N ILE A 41 -9.11 43.05 19.48
CA ILE A 41 -9.37 44.32 20.18
C ILE A 41 -9.54 45.43 19.14
N LYS A 42 -10.01 46.60 19.56
CA LYS A 42 -10.11 47.76 18.66
C LYS A 42 -8.71 48.09 18.10
N GLY A 43 -8.54 47.94 16.78
CA GLY A 43 -7.28 48.21 16.08
C GLY A 43 -6.33 47.00 15.89
N LYS A 44 -6.59 45.83 16.50
CA LYS A 44 -5.78 44.60 16.27
C LYS A 44 -6.67 43.35 16.19
N ASN A 45 -6.49 42.55 15.13
CA ASN A 45 -7.25 41.31 14.98
C ASN A 45 -6.74 40.20 15.93
N VAL A 46 -7.54 39.15 16.13
CA VAL A 46 -7.23 38.10 17.12
C VAL A 46 -5.94 37.33 16.82
N LYS A 47 -5.59 37.14 15.53
CA LYS A 47 -4.31 36.50 15.14
C LYS A 47 -3.12 37.39 15.52
N GLN A 48 -3.21 38.70 15.26
CA GLN A 48 -2.16 39.66 15.61
C GLN A 48 -1.99 39.80 17.12
N LEU A 49 -3.09 39.88 17.85
CA LEU A 49 -3.08 39.96 19.31
C LEU A 49 -2.44 38.70 19.92
N SER A 50 -2.83 37.52 19.44
CA SER A 50 -2.26 36.24 19.89
C SER A 50 -0.79 36.11 19.52
N GLY A 51 -0.41 36.52 18.31
CA GLY A 51 1.00 36.58 17.89
C GLY A 51 1.84 37.53 18.75
N GLN A 52 1.28 38.68 19.16
CA GLN A 52 1.95 39.61 20.06
C GLN A 52 2.16 39.00 21.45
N ILE A 53 1.15 38.34 22.02
CA ILE A 53 1.25 37.68 23.33
C ILE A 53 2.33 36.59 23.28
N ILE A 54 2.28 35.70 22.29
CA ILE A 54 3.26 34.62 22.12
C ILE A 54 4.68 35.19 21.94
N ARG A 55 4.84 36.29 21.19
CA ARG A 55 6.14 36.95 21.01
C ARG A 55 6.64 37.65 22.27
N LYS A 56 5.76 38.30 23.04
CA LYS A 56 6.14 39.04 24.28
C LYS A 56 6.66 38.08 25.35
N PHE A 57 5.99 36.94 25.55
CA PHE A 57 6.33 36.04 26.66
C PHE A 57 7.18 34.84 26.25
N GLY A 58 7.17 34.42 24.98
CA GLY A 58 8.05 33.38 24.46
C GLY A 58 8.07 32.11 25.32
N ASN A 59 9.24 31.78 25.86
CA ASN A 59 9.45 30.63 26.74
C ASN A 59 8.82 30.78 28.14
N LYS A 60 8.55 32.00 28.59
CA LYS A 60 7.87 32.29 29.86
C LYS A 60 6.34 32.22 29.77
N PHE A 61 5.79 31.88 28.60
CA PHE A 61 4.34 31.89 28.37
C PHE A 61 3.56 30.97 29.32
N LEU A 62 4.14 29.85 29.75
CA LEU A 62 3.46 28.94 30.68
C LEU A 62 3.33 29.52 32.09
N ASP A 63 4.17 30.49 32.46
CA ASP A 63 4.27 31.05 33.81
C ASP A 63 3.68 32.47 33.92
N ILE A 64 2.93 32.90 32.90
CA ILE A 64 2.28 34.21 32.90
C ILE A 64 1.19 34.29 33.97
N THR A 65 1.15 35.43 34.64
CA THR A 65 0.11 35.81 35.60
C THR A 65 -0.99 36.63 34.91
N VAL A 66 -2.08 36.87 35.64
CA VAL A 66 -3.15 37.76 35.17
C VAL A 66 -2.60 39.17 34.97
N ASP A 67 -1.76 39.65 35.89
CA ASP A 67 -1.19 41.00 35.86
C ASP A 67 -0.28 41.21 34.63
N ASP A 68 0.54 40.21 34.28
CA ASP A 68 1.38 40.24 33.08
C ASP A 68 0.56 40.47 31.80
N LEU A 69 -0.61 39.84 31.73
CA LEU A 69 -1.51 39.93 30.59
C LEU A 69 -2.28 41.26 30.56
N LEU A 70 -2.60 41.83 31.72
CA LEU A 70 -3.26 43.14 31.83
C LEU A 70 -2.38 44.29 31.32
N GLU A 71 -1.05 44.13 31.33
CA GLU A 71 -0.13 45.10 30.69
C GLU A 71 -0.29 45.17 29.16
N ILE A 72 -0.91 44.16 28.53
CA ILE A 72 -1.13 44.16 27.10
C ILE A 72 -2.37 44.97 26.79
N SER A 73 -2.17 46.15 26.19
CA SER A 73 -3.24 47.02 25.71
C SER A 73 -4.31 46.23 24.95
N GLY A 74 -5.52 46.18 25.52
CA GLY A 74 -6.71 45.52 24.99
C GLY A 74 -7.01 44.11 25.54
N ILE A 75 -6.14 43.54 26.37
CA ILE A 75 -6.47 42.34 27.15
C ILE A 75 -7.06 42.80 28.49
N GLY A 76 -8.37 42.63 28.65
CA GLY A 76 -9.04 42.83 29.94
C GLY A 76 -9.07 41.57 30.78
N GLU A 77 -9.50 41.71 32.04
CA GLU A 77 -9.53 40.64 33.05
C GLU A 77 -10.15 39.33 32.53
N ALA A 78 -11.27 39.39 31.80
CA ALA A 78 -11.94 38.20 31.27
C ALA A 78 -11.04 37.37 30.34
N LYS A 79 -10.29 38.03 29.43
CA LYS A 79 -9.37 37.34 28.51
C LYS A 79 -8.10 36.88 29.22
N ALA A 80 -7.61 37.66 30.19
CA ALA A 80 -6.47 37.28 31.00
C ALA A 80 -6.76 36.03 31.85
N LEU A 81 -7.89 36.03 32.57
CA LEU A 81 -8.36 34.88 33.35
C LEU A 81 -8.57 33.65 32.48
N GLN A 82 -9.12 33.80 31.27
CA GLN A 82 -9.33 32.68 30.36
C GLN A 82 -8.01 31.99 29.97
N ILE A 83 -6.97 32.76 29.67
CA ILE A 83 -5.65 32.23 29.31
C ILE A 83 -5.00 31.59 30.54
N VAL A 84 -4.92 32.31 31.66
CA VAL A 84 -4.27 31.81 32.89
C VAL A 84 -4.98 30.58 33.44
N SER A 85 -6.33 30.52 33.37
CA SER A 85 -7.09 29.35 33.80
C SER A 85 -6.83 28.14 32.90
N ALA A 86 -6.72 28.32 31.58
CA ALA A 86 -6.37 27.23 30.66
C ALA A 86 -4.97 26.70 30.96
N LEU A 87 -4.00 27.58 31.22
CA LEU A 87 -2.64 27.20 31.60
C LEU A 87 -2.60 26.47 32.95
N ALA A 88 -3.33 26.98 33.95
CA ALA A 88 -3.42 26.36 35.26
C ALA A 88 -4.09 24.99 35.20
N LEU A 89 -5.13 24.82 34.38
CA LEU A 89 -5.79 23.53 34.18
C LEU A 89 -4.84 22.52 33.53
N VAL A 90 -4.12 22.94 32.49
CA VAL A 90 -3.10 22.12 31.84
C VAL A 90 -2.02 21.73 32.87
N LYS A 91 -1.50 22.68 33.64
CA LYS A 91 -0.52 22.42 34.71
C LYS A 91 -1.05 21.45 35.75
N ARG A 92 -2.31 21.56 36.18
CA ARG A 92 -2.92 20.63 37.14
C ARG A 92 -3.08 19.23 36.60
N PHE A 93 -3.53 19.07 35.35
CA PHE A 93 -3.52 17.75 34.71
C PHE A 93 -2.08 17.20 34.67
N TYR A 94 -1.09 18.02 34.29
CA TYR A 94 0.33 17.62 34.32
C TYR A 94 0.86 17.30 35.74
N GLU A 95 0.38 17.96 36.78
CA GLU A 95 0.75 17.74 38.19
C GLU A 95 0.06 16.50 38.78
N GLU A 96 -1.18 16.20 38.37
CA GLU A 96 -1.93 14.98 38.74
C GLU A 96 -1.29 13.70 38.18
N PHE A 97 -0.46 13.80 37.14
CA PHE A 97 0.34 12.68 36.61
C PHE A 97 1.58 12.34 37.46
N GLY A 98 1.84 13.02 38.59
CA GLY A 98 2.98 12.68 39.47
C GLY A 98 4.35 12.89 38.81
N PRO A 99 5.47 12.62 39.50
CA PRO A 99 6.76 13.19 39.15
C PRO A 99 7.29 12.66 37.81
N LYS A 100 7.35 13.56 36.80
CA LYS A 100 8.03 13.46 35.51
C LYS A 100 8.23 12.02 35.03
N ASP A 101 7.22 11.53 34.32
CA ASP A 101 7.46 10.73 33.14
C ASP A 101 8.41 11.55 32.25
N ASN A 102 9.72 11.31 32.40
CA ASN A 102 10.82 11.83 31.57
C ASN A 102 10.68 11.19 30.18
N ILE A 103 9.55 11.43 29.53
CA ILE A 103 9.22 10.92 28.21
C ILE A 103 10.08 11.70 27.23
N VAL A 104 10.92 10.98 26.53
CA VAL A 104 11.81 11.53 25.52
C VAL A 104 11.10 11.46 24.17
N LEU A 105 10.65 12.61 23.66
CA LEU A 105 9.97 12.72 22.37
C LEU A 105 10.83 13.39 21.28
N SER A 106 12.01 13.89 21.66
CA SER A 106 12.94 14.57 20.77
C SER A 106 14.38 14.51 21.28
N ALA A 107 15.34 14.78 20.39
CA ALA A 107 16.76 14.96 20.75
C ALA A 107 16.92 15.98 21.88
N GLN A 108 16.15 17.06 21.83
CA GLN A 108 16.24 18.14 22.80
C GLN A 108 15.85 17.67 24.22
N ASP A 109 14.85 16.80 24.33
CA ASP A 109 14.44 16.22 25.61
C ASP A 109 15.55 15.34 26.19
N ALA A 110 16.19 14.53 25.34
CA ALA A 110 17.33 13.69 25.72
C ALA A 110 18.52 14.54 26.21
N VAL A 111 18.87 15.60 25.47
CA VAL A 111 19.94 16.55 25.82
C VAL A 111 19.65 17.24 27.15
N SER A 112 18.40 17.62 27.41
CA SER A 112 18.02 18.25 28.68
C SER A 112 18.22 17.31 29.89
N LEU A 113 17.96 16.01 29.73
CA LEU A 113 18.15 14.99 30.78
C LEU A 113 19.63 14.69 31.08
N THR A 114 20.54 15.06 30.18
CA THR A 114 22.00 14.90 30.32
C THR A 114 22.75 16.22 30.37
N SER A 115 22.09 17.30 30.80
CA SER A 115 22.71 18.62 30.95
C SER A 115 23.96 18.61 31.87
N ASP A 116 24.04 17.65 32.78
CA ASP A 116 25.15 17.47 33.73
C ASP A 116 26.47 17.01 33.10
N ILE A 117 26.47 16.45 31.88
CA ILE A 117 27.70 16.05 31.16
C ILE A 117 28.13 17.04 30.08
N ARG A 118 27.25 17.97 29.68
CA ARG A 118 27.45 18.87 28.52
C ARG A 118 28.71 19.73 28.63
N ASP A 119 28.94 20.31 29.80
CA ASP A 119 30.00 21.31 30.02
C ASP A 119 31.25 20.69 30.67
N LYS A 120 31.36 19.36 30.65
CA LYS A 120 32.49 18.67 31.26
C LYS A 120 33.73 18.78 30.36
N LYS A 121 34.86 19.09 30.97
CA LYS A 121 36.19 19.17 30.32
C LYS A 121 36.77 17.80 29.90
N LYS A 122 36.13 16.71 30.30
CA LYS A 122 36.45 15.34 29.85
C LYS A 122 35.31 14.85 28.98
N GLU A 123 35.61 13.94 28.07
CA GLU A 123 34.63 13.18 27.29
C GLU A 123 33.85 12.20 28.20
N TYR A 124 32.54 12.15 28.03
CA TYR A 124 31.58 11.27 28.69
C TYR A 124 30.71 10.62 27.63
N LEU A 125 30.35 9.36 27.87
CA LEU A 125 29.28 8.68 27.16
C LEU A 125 28.20 8.32 28.17
N ALA A 126 26.98 8.85 27.99
CA ALA A 126 25.82 8.54 28.82
C ALA A 126 24.79 7.74 28.02
N CYS A 127 24.07 6.84 28.68
CA CYS A 127 22.96 6.07 28.12
C CYS A 127 21.67 6.38 28.89
N LEU A 128 20.61 6.68 28.15
CA LEU A 128 19.25 6.80 28.65
C LEU A 128 18.50 5.53 28.27
N TYR A 129 18.01 4.79 29.28
CA TYR A 129 17.21 3.58 29.10
C TYR A 129 15.73 3.94 29.15
N LEU A 130 14.98 3.59 28.12
CA LEU A 130 13.57 3.99 27.97
C LEU A 130 12.63 2.79 27.97
N ASN A 131 11.42 2.96 28.49
CA ASN A 131 10.34 1.98 28.33
C ASN A 131 9.61 2.15 26.98
N ALA A 132 8.63 1.30 26.70
CA ALA A 132 7.86 1.32 25.44
C ALA A 132 7.01 2.61 25.22
N ARG A 133 6.88 3.46 26.24
CA ARG A 133 6.26 4.78 26.16
C ARG A 133 7.31 5.91 26.10
N ASN A 134 8.57 5.57 25.83
CA ASN A 134 9.73 6.47 25.85
C ASN A 134 10.01 7.15 27.20
N ALA A 135 9.43 6.68 28.30
CA ALA A 135 9.74 7.24 29.61
C ALA A 135 11.11 6.72 30.10
N LEU A 136 11.94 7.62 30.63
CA LEU A 136 13.25 7.29 31.20
C LEU A 136 13.10 6.35 32.39
N LEU A 137 13.63 5.14 32.24
CA LEU A 137 13.81 4.16 33.30
C LEU A 137 15.05 4.49 34.14
N LYS A 138 16.17 4.80 33.48
CA LYS A 138 17.46 5.10 34.12
C LYS A 138 18.35 5.91 33.19
N LYS A 139 19.16 6.81 33.76
CA LYS A 139 20.33 7.43 33.11
C LYS A 139 21.60 6.84 33.71
N GLU A 140 22.57 6.47 32.88
CA GLU A 140 23.83 5.87 33.31
C GLU A 140 25.02 6.45 32.53
N ILE A 141 26.16 6.64 33.21
CA ILE A 141 27.41 7.03 32.56
C ILE A 141 28.18 5.76 32.23
N ILE A 142 28.39 5.52 30.94
CA ILE A 142 29.05 4.32 30.41
C ILE A 142 30.58 4.49 30.38
N SER A 143 31.08 5.69 30.07
CA SER A 143 32.51 5.95 29.98
C SER A 143 32.86 7.40 30.33
N ILE A 144 34.09 7.61 30.81
CA ILE A 144 34.71 8.92 31.09
C ILE A 144 36.16 8.90 30.60
N GLY A 145 36.53 9.76 29.64
CA GLY A 145 37.88 9.85 29.06
C GLY A 145 37.89 9.71 27.53
N ILE A 146 39.09 9.62 26.93
CA ILE A 146 39.29 9.56 25.47
C ILE A 146 38.57 8.33 24.89
N LEU A 147 37.68 8.52 23.91
CA LEU A 147 37.03 7.44 23.18
C LEU A 147 38.00 6.68 22.26
N ASP A 148 38.77 5.75 22.82
CA ASP A 148 39.56 4.81 22.02
C ASP A 148 38.75 3.55 21.66
N LYS A 149 38.99 2.99 20.47
CA LYS A 149 38.19 1.89 19.85
C LYS A 149 38.15 0.59 20.68
N SER A 150 38.91 0.48 21.77
CA SER A 150 39.07 -0.72 22.59
C SER A 150 38.31 -0.69 23.93
N ILE A 151 37.75 0.45 24.36
CA ILE A 151 37.28 0.59 25.76
C ILE A 151 35.76 0.47 25.92
N ILE A 152 34.95 0.89 24.94
CA ILE A 152 33.48 0.82 25.07
C ILE A 152 32.98 -0.50 24.48
N HIS A 153 32.73 -1.46 25.38
CA HIS A 153 32.20 -2.75 25.00
C HIS A 153 30.66 -2.70 24.96
N PRO A 154 29.99 -3.19 23.90
CA PRO A 154 28.51 -3.15 23.81
C PRO A 154 27.79 -3.77 25.02
N ARG A 155 28.38 -4.82 25.63
CA ARG A 155 27.91 -5.42 26.89
C ARG A 155 27.62 -4.39 28.00
N GLU A 156 28.42 -3.33 28.12
CA GLU A 156 28.26 -2.31 29.17
C GLU A 156 27.03 -1.40 28.91
N ILE A 157 26.61 -1.30 27.64
CA ILE A 157 25.42 -0.54 27.23
C ILE A 157 24.18 -1.43 27.33
N PHE A 158 24.23 -2.64 26.77
CA PHE A 158 23.06 -3.50 26.62
C PHE A 158 22.78 -4.41 27.82
N GLY A 159 23.76 -4.70 28.68
CA GLY A 159 23.54 -5.43 29.93
C GLY A 159 22.49 -4.74 30.81
N PRO A 160 22.69 -3.44 31.17
CA PRO A 160 21.68 -2.69 31.91
C PRO A 160 20.36 -2.52 31.15
N ALA A 161 20.38 -2.43 29.81
CA ALA A 161 19.15 -2.35 29.01
C ALA A 161 18.27 -3.60 29.21
N VAL A 162 18.88 -4.79 29.22
CA VAL A 162 18.19 -6.05 29.44
C VAL A 162 17.68 -6.15 30.89
N GLU A 163 18.51 -5.79 31.88
CA GLU A 163 18.12 -5.80 33.30
C GLU A 163 16.91 -4.90 33.58
N LEU A 164 16.88 -3.71 32.96
CA LEU A 164 15.79 -2.74 33.10
C LEU A 164 14.58 -3.06 32.21
N ARG A 165 14.67 -4.08 31.35
CA ARG A 165 13.66 -4.37 30.30
C ARG A 165 13.36 -3.15 29.44
N ALA A 166 14.41 -2.42 29.07
CA ALA A 166 14.30 -1.25 28.23
C ALA A 166 13.77 -1.62 26.84
N ALA A 167 12.81 -0.85 26.33
CA ALA A 167 12.32 -0.99 24.96
C ALA A 167 13.26 -0.31 23.95
N GLY A 168 14.01 0.70 24.40
CA GLY A 168 15.05 1.34 23.61
C GLY A 168 16.02 2.17 24.44
N ILE A 169 17.08 2.62 23.78
CA ILE A 169 18.14 3.43 24.38
C ILE A 169 18.45 4.68 23.54
N ILE A 170 18.92 5.73 24.21
CA ILE A 170 19.51 6.91 23.57
C ILE A 170 20.88 7.16 24.19
N LEU A 171 21.90 7.33 23.36
CA LEU A 171 23.27 7.59 23.81
C LEU A 171 23.65 9.05 23.58
N LEU A 172 24.36 9.63 24.53
CA LEU A 172 24.80 11.02 24.48
C LEU A 172 26.31 11.09 24.75
N HIS A 173 27.04 11.72 23.84
CA HIS A 173 28.48 11.87 23.91
C HIS A 173 28.87 13.36 23.92
N ASN A 174 29.55 13.84 24.96
CA ASN A 174 29.97 15.25 24.98
C ASN A 174 31.35 15.44 24.33
N HIS A 175 31.48 16.48 23.50
CA HIS A 175 32.74 16.94 22.91
C HIS A 175 33.24 18.19 23.65
N PRO A 176 34.31 18.09 24.47
CA PRO A 176 34.89 19.25 25.14
C PRO A 176 35.50 20.29 24.19
N SER A 177 35.76 19.91 22.93
CA SER A 177 36.29 20.78 21.86
C SER A 177 35.28 21.83 21.39
N GLY A 178 33.98 21.65 21.68
CA GLY A 178 32.91 22.53 21.23
C GLY A 178 32.29 22.16 19.88
N ASP A 179 32.98 21.38 19.06
CA ASP A 179 32.50 20.92 17.74
C ASP A 179 31.66 19.66 17.87
N VAL A 180 30.39 19.72 17.46
CA VAL A 180 29.47 18.57 17.48
C VAL A 180 29.49 17.76 16.19
N THR A 181 30.36 18.10 15.24
CA THR A 181 30.52 17.35 14.00
C THR A 181 31.06 15.95 14.31
N PRO A 182 30.41 14.88 13.84
CA PRO A 182 30.85 13.52 14.15
C PRO A 182 32.17 13.18 13.46
N SER A 183 33.12 12.65 14.23
CA SER A 183 34.36 12.12 13.69
C SER A 183 34.13 10.78 12.99
N LYS A 184 35.13 10.34 12.20
CA LYS A 184 35.12 8.98 11.62
C LYS A 184 35.08 7.89 12.70
N GLN A 185 35.56 8.19 13.91
CA GLN A 185 35.54 7.26 15.03
C GLN A 185 34.12 7.17 15.62
N ASP A 186 33.44 8.30 15.80
CA ASP A 186 32.06 8.37 16.30
C ASP A 186 31.11 7.57 15.41
N ILE A 187 31.20 7.77 14.09
CA ILE A 187 30.40 7.02 13.11
C ILE A 187 30.66 5.50 13.24
N GLY A 188 31.93 5.10 13.42
CA GLY A 188 32.29 3.71 13.61
C GLY A 188 31.76 3.10 14.91
N VAL A 189 31.70 3.89 15.99
CA VAL A 189 31.12 3.48 17.28
C VAL A 189 29.60 3.34 17.17
N VAL A 190 28.93 4.33 16.57
CA VAL A 190 27.48 4.30 16.33
C VAL A 190 27.10 3.03 15.57
N ASN A 191 27.77 2.72 14.45
CA ASN A 191 27.47 1.53 13.65
C ASN A 191 27.59 0.22 14.45
N LYS A 192 28.64 0.06 15.26
CA LYS A 192 28.81 -1.14 16.12
C LYS A 192 27.72 -1.27 17.18
N ILE A 193 27.27 -0.15 17.73
CA ILE A 193 26.20 -0.12 18.73
C ILE A 193 24.85 -0.46 18.09
N LEU A 194 24.57 0.06 16.88
CA LEU A 194 23.37 -0.30 16.12
C LEU A 194 23.32 -1.80 15.84
N GLU A 195 24.42 -2.39 15.36
CA GLU A 195 24.54 -3.84 15.13
C GLU A 195 24.27 -4.64 16.41
N ALA A 196 24.90 -4.25 17.52
CA ALA A 196 24.70 -4.91 18.81
C ALA A 196 23.26 -4.75 19.32
N GLY A 197 22.63 -3.58 19.17
CA GLY A 197 21.24 -3.35 19.55
C GLY A 197 20.27 -4.22 18.75
N LYS A 198 20.53 -4.39 17.45
CA LYS A 198 19.79 -5.31 16.59
C LYS A 198 19.87 -6.74 17.12
N ILE A 199 21.07 -7.24 17.44
CA ILE A 199 21.28 -8.60 17.98
C ILE A 199 20.60 -8.78 19.34
N MET A 200 20.68 -7.77 20.21
CA MET A 200 20.13 -7.81 21.55
C MET A 200 18.61 -7.58 21.61
N GLY A 201 17.97 -7.21 20.49
CA GLY A 201 16.56 -6.86 20.43
C GLY A 201 16.20 -5.58 21.19
N VAL A 202 17.15 -4.65 21.36
CA VAL A 202 16.97 -3.36 22.04
C VAL A 202 17.18 -2.23 21.03
N ASN A 203 16.13 -1.45 20.79
CA ASN A 203 16.17 -0.39 19.77
C ASN A 203 17.11 0.76 20.19
N VAL A 204 18.04 1.14 19.32
CA VAL A 204 18.88 2.32 19.52
C VAL A 204 18.19 3.49 18.82
N ILE A 205 17.50 4.31 19.61
CA ILE A 205 16.62 5.36 19.10
C ILE A 205 17.44 6.51 18.52
N ASP A 206 18.50 6.91 19.21
CA ASP A 206 19.37 8.00 18.75
C ASP A 206 20.76 7.93 19.39
N PHE A 207 21.72 8.57 18.74
CA PHE A 207 23.03 8.90 19.26
C PHE A 207 23.25 10.40 19.10
N ILE A 208 23.55 11.11 20.18
CA ILE A 208 23.63 12.57 20.17
C ILE A 208 25.01 13.01 20.63
N ILE A 209 25.71 13.75 19.79
CA ILE A 209 26.93 14.46 20.18
C ILE A 209 26.54 15.82 20.73
N VAL A 210 26.98 16.18 21.93
CA VAL A 210 26.62 17.42 22.61
C VAL A 210 27.85 18.28 22.91
N SER A 211 27.72 19.60 22.80
CA SER A 211 28.68 20.59 23.30
C SER A 211 27.96 21.67 24.08
N GLU A 212 28.68 22.60 24.74
CA GLU A 212 28.10 23.66 25.58
C GLU A 212 26.98 24.46 24.90
N ASN A 213 27.04 24.64 23.58
CA ASN A 213 26.07 25.46 22.84
C ASN A 213 25.33 24.71 21.72
N ASP A 214 25.75 23.51 21.33
CA ASP A 214 25.17 22.80 20.18
C ASP A 214 24.95 21.30 20.46
N ALA A 215 24.20 20.64 19.59
CA ALA A 215 23.99 19.19 19.60
C ALA A 215 23.77 18.65 18.18
N HIS A 216 24.42 17.52 17.87
CA HIS A 216 24.24 16.79 16.63
C HIS A 216 23.58 15.44 16.89
N SER A 217 22.39 15.22 16.35
CA SER A 217 21.62 13.98 16.49
C SER A 217 21.75 13.12 15.24
N PHE A 218 22.03 11.83 15.44
CA PHE A 218 22.08 10.83 14.38
C PHE A 218 20.70 10.26 14.02
N PHE A 219 19.62 10.71 14.66
CA PHE A 219 18.27 10.17 14.52
C PHE A 219 17.82 10.01 13.06
N ILE A 220 18.02 11.04 12.23
CA ILE A 220 17.68 11.00 10.81
C ILE A 220 18.55 9.97 10.06
N ASN A 221 19.85 9.93 10.37
CA ASN A 221 20.80 8.99 9.76
C ASN A 221 20.44 7.54 10.11
N ILE A 222 20.10 7.27 11.38
CA ILE A 222 19.67 5.95 11.86
C ILE A 222 18.34 5.55 11.19
N GLN A 223 17.39 6.47 11.02
CA GLN A 223 16.11 6.21 10.34
C GLN A 223 16.23 5.94 8.85
N THR A 224 17.19 6.56 8.14
CA THR A 224 17.40 6.29 6.72
C THR A 224 17.89 4.87 6.44
N THR A 225 18.46 4.20 7.44
CA THR A 225 18.93 2.82 7.34
C THR A 225 17.83 1.80 7.65
N ASP A 226 16.87 2.11 8.54
CA ASP A 226 15.85 1.15 9.02
C ASP A 226 14.39 1.43 8.60
N LYS A 227 14.07 2.52 7.86
CA LYS A 227 12.80 2.79 7.14
C LYS A 227 11.46 2.46 7.85
N LYS A 228 11.40 2.34 9.18
CA LYS A 228 10.16 1.95 9.90
C LYS A 228 9.68 2.91 10.97
N THR A 229 10.44 3.95 11.34
CA THR A 229 10.04 4.86 12.41
C THR A 229 10.12 6.30 11.92
N THR A 230 9.05 7.09 12.06
CA THR A 230 9.02 8.53 11.71
C THR A 230 8.96 9.44 12.93
N HIS A 231 9.05 8.86 14.14
CA HIS A 231 8.92 9.54 15.44
C HIS A 231 9.90 8.95 16.46
N TYR A 232 10.26 9.70 17.51
CA TYR A 232 11.18 9.20 18.56
C TYR A 232 10.63 8.00 19.33
N ILE A 233 9.34 7.68 19.15
CA ILE A 233 8.62 6.59 19.80
C ILE A 233 9.20 5.26 19.32
N SER A 234 9.64 4.41 20.25
CA SER A 234 9.95 3.02 19.93
C SER A 234 8.64 2.29 19.63
N ASP A 235 8.13 2.40 18.40
CA ASP A 235 7.12 1.46 17.91
C ASP A 235 7.80 0.09 17.96
N GLY A 236 7.35 -0.75 18.89
CA GLY A 236 8.02 -1.96 19.36
C GLY A 236 8.20 -3.02 18.29
N VAL A 237 9.12 -2.80 17.35
CA VAL A 237 9.70 -3.85 16.52
C VAL A 237 10.72 -4.58 17.39
N GLN A 238 10.23 -5.43 18.30
CA GLN A 238 11.06 -6.50 18.85
C GLN A 238 11.29 -7.48 17.71
N ASN A 239 12.43 -7.35 17.03
CA ASN A 239 12.95 -8.44 16.20
C ASN A 239 13.15 -9.63 17.14
N SER A 240 12.40 -10.70 16.90
CA SER A 240 12.59 -11.98 17.56
C SER A 240 13.97 -12.55 17.21
N LEU A 241 14.47 -13.47 18.02
CA LEU A 241 15.72 -14.19 17.71
C LEU A 241 15.66 -14.87 16.33
N PHE A 242 14.45 -15.19 15.84
CA PHE A 242 14.22 -15.72 14.49
C PHE A 242 14.48 -14.68 13.39
N ASP A 243 14.15 -13.40 13.60
CA ASP A 243 14.42 -12.32 12.64
C ASP A 243 15.94 -12.03 12.49
N LEU A 244 16.75 -12.37 13.49
CA LEU A 244 18.22 -12.28 13.45
C LEU A 244 18.88 -13.50 12.82
N LEU A 245 18.35 -14.69 13.09
CA LEU A 245 18.80 -15.94 12.45
C LEU A 245 18.51 -15.95 10.93
N GLU A 246 17.59 -15.11 10.46
CA GLU A 246 17.37 -14.83 9.03
C GLU A 246 18.50 -13.99 8.38
N THR A 247 19.34 -13.29 9.16
CA THR A 247 20.39 -12.39 8.65
C THR A 247 21.78 -13.02 8.47
N GLU A 248 22.01 -14.23 9.00
CA GLU A 248 23.19 -15.04 8.67
C GLU A 248 22.82 -16.12 7.65
N GLN A 249 22.48 -15.68 6.44
CA GLN A 249 22.49 -16.53 5.26
C GLN A 249 23.32 -15.83 4.18
N PRO A 250 24.15 -16.59 3.43
CA PRO A 250 25.16 -16.03 2.55
C PRO A 250 24.52 -15.07 1.56
N THR A 251 25.19 -13.93 1.33
CA THR A 251 24.91 -13.00 0.25
C THR A 251 24.85 -13.78 -1.06
N TYR A 252 23.63 -14.15 -1.45
CA TYR A 252 23.35 -14.84 -2.69
C TYR A 252 23.26 -13.78 -3.77
N THR A 253 24.23 -13.75 -4.67
CA THR A 253 24.07 -13.13 -5.99
C THR A 253 23.12 -14.02 -6.80
N PRO A 254 21.88 -13.60 -7.07
CA PRO A 254 21.00 -14.37 -7.95
C PRO A 254 21.65 -14.54 -9.31
N GLU A 255 21.67 -15.78 -9.84
CA GLU A 255 21.90 -16.00 -11.27
C GLU A 255 20.71 -15.43 -12.04
N ILE A 256 20.79 -14.14 -12.39
CA ILE A 256 19.82 -13.50 -13.28
C ILE A 256 20.07 -14.03 -14.69
N LYS A 257 19.17 -14.90 -15.18
CA LYS A 257 19.23 -15.41 -16.55
C LYS A 257 18.39 -14.53 -17.47
N LYS A 258 19.05 -13.77 -18.35
CA LYS A 258 18.38 -13.07 -19.46
C LYS A 258 18.08 -14.09 -20.57
N ILE A 259 16.82 -14.44 -20.73
CA ILE A 259 16.35 -15.31 -21.81
C ILE A 259 16.00 -14.44 -23.02
N HIS A 260 16.64 -14.71 -24.18
CA HIS A 260 16.40 -14.01 -25.45
C HIS A 260 15.71 -14.89 -26.51
N LYS A 261 15.07 -15.99 -26.10
CA LYS A 261 14.23 -16.77 -27.01
C LYS A 261 12.83 -16.12 -27.07
N VAL A 262 12.21 -16.19 -28.25
CA VAL A 262 10.85 -15.68 -28.48
C VAL A 262 10.15 -16.76 -29.28
N TYR A 263 9.36 -17.59 -28.62
CA TYR A 263 8.50 -18.58 -29.28
C TYR A 263 7.10 -18.01 -29.58
N PHE A 264 6.75 -16.86 -29.01
CA PHE A 264 5.45 -16.22 -29.21
C PHE A 264 5.44 -15.35 -30.47
N SER A 265 4.73 -15.82 -31.50
CA SER A 265 4.19 -14.97 -32.56
C SER A 265 2.68 -14.86 -32.33
N PRO A 266 2.13 -13.66 -32.07
CA PRO A 266 0.68 -13.52 -31.96
C PRO A 266 0.04 -13.89 -33.30
N GLU A 267 -0.70 -15.01 -33.35
CA GLU A 267 -1.55 -15.31 -34.49
C GLU A 267 -2.80 -14.43 -34.42
N ASP A 268 -2.84 -13.38 -35.24
CA ASP A 268 -4.05 -12.59 -35.46
C ASP A 268 -5.03 -13.35 -36.37
N ARG A 269 -5.65 -14.41 -35.85
CA ARG A 269 -6.84 -15.00 -36.48
C ARG A 269 -8.09 -14.49 -35.77
N VAL A 270 -8.45 -13.23 -36.02
CA VAL A 270 -9.76 -12.72 -35.61
C VAL A 270 -10.81 -13.25 -36.58
N LYS A 271 -11.55 -14.29 -36.15
CA LYS A 271 -12.74 -14.74 -36.90
C LYS A 271 -13.78 -13.59 -36.92
N PRO A 272 -14.34 -13.23 -38.09
CA PRO A 272 -15.37 -12.21 -38.16
C PRO A 272 -16.53 -12.50 -37.20
N GLY A 273 -16.98 -11.48 -36.45
CA GLY A 273 -18.07 -11.64 -35.48
C GLY A 273 -17.65 -12.23 -34.13
N ARG A 274 -16.37 -12.59 -33.96
CA ARG A 274 -15.84 -13.15 -32.72
C ARG A 274 -14.76 -12.28 -32.07
N PHE A 275 -14.45 -12.59 -30.81
CA PHE A 275 -13.37 -11.93 -30.06
C PHE A 275 -12.57 -12.94 -29.25
N GLN A 276 -11.30 -12.60 -29.01
CA GLN A 276 -10.35 -13.40 -28.24
C GLN A 276 -10.28 -12.91 -26.79
N LEU A 277 -9.85 -13.78 -25.88
CA LEU A 277 -9.76 -13.52 -24.43
C LEU A 277 -8.93 -12.26 -24.10
N GLN A 278 -7.82 -12.04 -24.79
CA GLN A 278 -6.93 -10.90 -24.61
C GLN A 278 -7.54 -9.55 -25.01
N ASN A 279 -8.70 -9.52 -25.69
CA ASN A 279 -9.32 -8.28 -26.14
C ASN A 279 -9.96 -7.46 -25.01
N ARG A 280 -10.04 -8.00 -23.78
CA ARG A 280 -10.52 -7.32 -22.58
C ARG A 280 -9.53 -6.28 -22.08
N ARG A 281 -10.00 -5.07 -21.76
CA ARG A 281 -9.17 -4.08 -21.04
C ARG A 281 -9.15 -4.44 -19.56
N PHE A 282 -8.02 -4.96 -19.12
CA PHE A 282 -7.84 -5.41 -17.74
C PHE A 282 -6.44 -5.01 -17.24
N LEU A 283 -6.39 -4.51 -16.00
CA LEU A 283 -5.14 -4.12 -15.36
C LEU A 283 -4.31 -5.37 -15.10
N GLY A 284 -3.00 -5.30 -15.37
CA GLY A 284 -2.12 -6.44 -15.14
C GLY A 284 -2.23 -7.59 -16.16
N ASN A 285 -3.00 -7.43 -17.25
CA ASN A 285 -3.14 -8.47 -18.28
C ASN A 285 -1.77 -8.93 -18.83
N LYS A 286 -1.50 -10.24 -18.70
CA LYS A 286 -0.22 -10.89 -19.03
C LYS A 286 -0.04 -11.30 -20.49
N TYR A 287 -0.95 -10.89 -21.39
CA TYR A 287 -0.87 -11.26 -22.81
C TYR A 287 0.49 -10.95 -23.47
N LYS A 288 1.08 -9.79 -23.16
CA LYS A 288 2.40 -9.40 -23.70
C LYS A 288 3.56 -10.20 -23.10
N LEU A 289 3.35 -10.90 -21.98
CA LEU A 289 4.34 -11.70 -21.27
C LEU A 289 4.23 -13.20 -21.57
N LEU A 290 3.22 -13.64 -22.32
CA LEU A 290 2.96 -15.07 -22.56
C LEU A 290 4.18 -15.81 -23.09
N GLY A 291 4.85 -15.29 -24.13
CA GLY A 291 6.07 -15.93 -24.65
C GLY A 291 7.17 -16.07 -23.61
N PHE A 292 7.32 -15.10 -22.70
CA PHE A 292 8.33 -15.20 -21.65
C PHE A 292 7.99 -16.25 -20.60
N ILE A 293 6.71 -16.33 -20.20
CA ILE A 293 6.24 -17.34 -19.24
C ILE A 293 6.34 -18.74 -19.87
N GLU A 294 5.92 -18.88 -21.12
CA GLU A 294 5.97 -20.13 -21.88
C GLU A 294 7.41 -20.65 -22.03
N ASP A 295 8.37 -19.78 -22.32
CA ASP A 295 9.78 -20.17 -22.43
C ASP A 295 10.29 -20.78 -21.13
N ILE A 296 9.95 -20.18 -19.98
CA ILE A 296 10.34 -20.67 -18.66
C ILE A 296 9.67 -22.01 -18.37
N VAL A 297 8.36 -22.13 -18.65
CA VAL A 297 7.61 -23.38 -18.44
C VAL A 297 8.22 -24.51 -19.29
N ASN A 298 8.49 -24.25 -20.57
CA ASN A 298 9.08 -25.22 -21.48
C ASN A 298 10.50 -25.61 -21.09
N GLU A 299 11.32 -24.65 -20.63
CA GLU A 299 12.70 -24.91 -20.20
C GLU A 299 12.74 -25.70 -18.88
N LYS A 300 11.86 -25.40 -17.93
CA LYS A 300 12.00 -25.85 -16.54
C LYS A 300 11.09 -26.99 -16.14
N CYS A 301 9.91 -27.11 -16.74
CA CYS A 301 8.87 -28.04 -16.25
C CYS A 301 8.93 -29.41 -16.93
N ASN A 302 9.70 -29.60 -18.02
CA ASN A 302 9.92 -30.89 -18.69
C ASN A 302 8.64 -31.74 -18.88
N GLY A 303 7.59 -31.13 -19.42
CA GLY A 303 6.29 -31.77 -19.66
C GLY A 303 5.39 -31.82 -18.41
N PHE A 304 4.11 -31.48 -18.60
CA PHE A 304 3.11 -31.46 -17.53
C PHE A 304 1.73 -31.81 -18.10
N SER A 305 0.83 -32.23 -17.21
CA SER A 305 -0.54 -32.64 -17.53
C SER A 305 -1.59 -31.75 -16.89
N VAL A 306 -1.23 -31.04 -15.81
CA VAL A 306 -2.14 -30.13 -15.10
C VAL A 306 -1.47 -28.77 -14.88
N PHE A 307 -2.00 -27.72 -15.50
CA PHE A 307 -1.59 -26.33 -15.31
C PHE A 307 -2.62 -25.58 -14.47
N CYS A 308 -2.21 -24.94 -13.40
CA CYS A 308 -3.08 -24.15 -12.53
C CYS A 308 -2.75 -22.66 -12.62
N ASP A 309 -3.72 -21.85 -13.00
CA ASP A 309 -3.69 -20.39 -12.92
C ASP A 309 -4.59 -19.94 -11.76
N ILE A 310 -4.01 -19.78 -10.57
CA ILE A 310 -4.78 -19.61 -9.31
C ILE A 310 -5.31 -18.18 -9.12
N PHE A 311 -4.71 -17.20 -9.80
CA PHE A 311 -5.12 -15.80 -9.87
C PHE A 311 -5.31 -15.39 -11.32
N ALA A 312 -6.23 -16.05 -12.01
CA ALA A 312 -6.29 -16.02 -13.46
C ALA A 312 -6.60 -14.65 -14.06
N GLY A 313 -7.38 -13.79 -13.38
CA GLY A 313 -7.70 -12.45 -13.90
C GLY A 313 -8.41 -12.51 -15.25
N THR A 314 -7.68 -12.23 -16.33
CA THR A 314 -8.18 -12.41 -17.71
C THR A 314 -8.18 -13.86 -18.17
N GLY A 315 -7.30 -14.71 -17.63
CA GLY A 315 -7.11 -16.12 -17.98
C GLY A 315 -6.14 -16.38 -19.13
N VAL A 316 -5.45 -15.36 -19.62
CA VAL A 316 -4.58 -15.47 -20.82
C VAL A 316 -3.43 -16.44 -20.62
N VAL A 317 -2.95 -16.61 -19.38
CA VAL A 317 -1.87 -17.55 -19.08
C VAL A 317 -2.41 -18.98 -19.07
N GLY A 318 -3.51 -19.25 -18.34
CA GLY A 318 -4.19 -20.54 -18.40
C GLY A 318 -4.61 -20.95 -19.82
N GLU A 319 -5.18 -20.04 -20.61
CA GLU A 319 -5.57 -20.29 -22.00
C GLU A 319 -4.38 -20.70 -22.88
N ARG A 320 -3.21 -20.09 -22.67
CA ARG A 320 -2.02 -20.39 -23.47
C ARG A 320 -1.62 -21.86 -23.41
N PHE A 321 -1.84 -22.51 -22.27
CA PHE A 321 -1.52 -23.92 -22.05
C PHE A 321 -2.76 -24.83 -22.15
N ASN A 322 -3.91 -24.31 -22.62
CA ASN A 322 -5.15 -25.06 -22.76
C ASN A 322 -5.16 -25.92 -24.03
N GLU A 323 -4.57 -27.10 -23.93
CA GLU A 323 -4.51 -28.11 -25.00
C GLU A 323 -5.29 -29.37 -24.61
N LYS A 324 -5.68 -30.20 -25.59
CA LYS A 324 -6.51 -31.41 -25.34
C LYS A 324 -5.98 -32.38 -24.28
N ASN A 325 -4.66 -32.45 -24.14
CA ASN A 325 -3.95 -33.33 -23.21
C ASN A 325 -3.48 -32.61 -21.92
N ILE A 326 -3.77 -31.32 -21.77
CA ILE A 326 -3.41 -30.52 -20.60
C ILE A 326 -4.69 -30.05 -19.93
N LYS A 327 -4.90 -30.48 -18.69
CA LYS A 327 -5.96 -29.95 -17.85
C LYS A 327 -5.57 -28.57 -17.32
N VAL A 328 -6.41 -27.58 -17.55
CA VAL A 328 -6.28 -26.24 -16.96
C VAL A 328 -7.20 -26.11 -15.75
N ILE A 329 -6.63 -25.71 -14.62
CA ILE A 329 -7.35 -25.27 -13.43
C ILE A 329 -7.24 -23.74 -13.37
N ALA A 330 -8.33 -23.00 -13.52
CA ALA A 330 -8.32 -21.55 -13.41
C ALA A 330 -9.20 -21.08 -12.26
N ASN A 331 -8.72 -20.11 -11.49
CA ASN A 331 -9.47 -19.52 -10.39
C ASN A 331 -9.37 -17.99 -10.40
N ASP A 332 -10.48 -17.33 -10.10
CA ASP A 332 -10.46 -15.93 -9.71
C ASP A 332 -11.61 -15.65 -8.75
N PHE A 333 -11.37 -14.78 -7.76
CA PHE A 333 -12.34 -14.47 -6.73
C PHE A 333 -13.49 -13.58 -7.25
N LEU A 334 -13.22 -12.72 -8.24
CA LEU A 334 -14.21 -11.81 -8.80
C LEU A 334 -15.08 -12.52 -9.84
N ALA A 335 -16.40 -12.39 -9.73
CA ALA A 335 -17.36 -12.96 -10.68
C ALA A 335 -17.15 -12.42 -12.10
N SER A 336 -16.75 -11.15 -12.22
CA SER A 336 -16.42 -10.49 -13.49
C SER A 336 -15.20 -11.07 -14.19
N ASN A 337 -14.36 -11.84 -13.49
CA ASN A 337 -13.26 -12.61 -14.06
C ASN A 337 -13.66 -14.08 -14.25
N TYR A 338 -14.31 -14.67 -13.23
CA TYR A 338 -14.79 -16.04 -13.27
C TYR A 338 -15.70 -16.34 -14.47
N ILE A 339 -16.65 -15.46 -14.81
CA ILE A 339 -17.57 -15.72 -15.93
C ILE A 339 -16.85 -15.83 -17.28
N PRO A 340 -15.96 -14.88 -17.67
CA PRO A 340 -15.10 -15.07 -18.82
C PRO A 340 -14.24 -16.35 -18.77
N LEU A 341 -13.65 -16.69 -17.62
CA LEU A 341 -12.89 -17.94 -17.47
C LEU A 341 -13.76 -19.16 -17.74
N LYS A 342 -14.99 -19.16 -17.20
CA LYS A 342 -15.95 -20.26 -17.41
C LYS A 342 -16.40 -20.36 -18.86
N ALA A 343 -16.55 -19.23 -19.57
CA ALA A 343 -16.85 -19.21 -20.99
C ALA A 343 -15.71 -19.81 -21.83
N PHE A 344 -14.50 -19.25 -21.70
CA PHE A 344 -13.39 -19.60 -22.59
C PHE A 344 -12.72 -20.93 -22.24
N LEU A 345 -12.59 -21.26 -20.94
CA LEU A 345 -11.82 -22.41 -20.47
C LEU A 345 -12.68 -23.51 -19.85
N GLY A 346 -13.93 -23.22 -19.47
CA GLY A 346 -14.79 -24.17 -18.77
C GLY A 346 -15.99 -24.68 -19.57
N THR A 347 -16.25 -24.13 -20.75
CA THR A 347 -17.42 -24.49 -21.57
C THR A 347 -17.02 -25.54 -22.60
N SER A 348 -17.49 -26.77 -22.41
CA SER A 348 -17.22 -27.91 -23.30
C SER A 348 -18.42 -28.39 -24.12
N LYS A 349 -19.64 -27.98 -23.73
CA LYS A 349 -20.89 -28.33 -24.43
C LYS A 349 -21.66 -27.05 -24.75
N ILE A 350 -21.66 -26.65 -26.01
CA ILE A 350 -22.36 -25.45 -26.50
C ILE A 350 -22.70 -25.59 -27.99
N ASP A 351 -23.86 -25.07 -28.39
CA ASP A 351 -24.22 -24.84 -29.79
C ASP A 351 -23.81 -23.40 -30.16
N LEU A 352 -22.68 -23.26 -30.86
CA LEU A 352 -22.14 -21.96 -31.23
C LEU A 352 -23.01 -21.25 -32.27
N ASP A 353 -23.64 -21.98 -33.19
CA ASP A 353 -24.51 -21.40 -34.22
C ASP A 353 -25.77 -20.81 -33.61
N GLU A 354 -26.36 -21.50 -32.64
CA GLU A 354 -27.48 -20.96 -31.85
C GLU A 354 -27.06 -19.75 -31.03
N THR A 355 -25.89 -19.82 -30.40
CA THR A 355 -25.34 -18.70 -29.61
C THR A 355 -25.15 -17.46 -30.49
N GLU A 356 -24.61 -17.63 -31.70
CA GLU A 356 -24.45 -16.55 -32.70
C GLU A 356 -25.81 -15.94 -33.08
N LYS A 357 -26.85 -16.75 -33.32
CA LYS A 357 -28.22 -16.26 -33.58
C LYS A 357 -28.77 -15.44 -32.41
N LYS A 358 -28.53 -15.88 -31.16
CA LYS A 358 -28.94 -15.13 -29.96
C LYS A 358 -28.17 -13.82 -29.82
N VAL A 359 -26.87 -13.78 -30.12
CA VAL A 359 -26.10 -12.53 -30.16
C VAL A 359 -26.66 -11.56 -31.21
N VAL A 360 -27.05 -12.05 -32.40
CA VAL A 360 -27.73 -11.22 -33.41
C VAL A 360 -29.05 -10.66 -32.87
N LEU A 361 -29.87 -11.50 -32.23
CA LEU A 361 -31.12 -11.07 -31.58
C LEU A 361 -30.87 -9.99 -30.53
N LEU A 362 -29.91 -10.21 -29.62
CA LEU A 362 -29.56 -9.24 -28.57
C LEU A 362 -29.05 -7.92 -29.15
N ASN A 363 -28.25 -7.97 -30.22
CA ASN A 363 -27.78 -6.77 -30.93
C ASN A 363 -28.93 -5.97 -31.56
N SER A 364 -29.99 -6.64 -32.00
CA SER A 364 -31.18 -6.03 -32.61
C SER A 364 -32.16 -5.40 -31.62
N LEU A 365 -32.00 -5.67 -30.31
CA LEU A 365 -32.89 -5.13 -29.29
C LEU A 365 -32.89 -3.60 -29.30
N LYS A 366 -34.11 -3.04 -29.34
CA LYS A 366 -34.39 -1.62 -29.16
C LYS A 366 -35.16 -1.43 -27.88
N THR A 367 -34.73 -0.50 -27.06
CA THR A 367 -35.41 -0.16 -25.81
C THR A 367 -35.25 1.33 -25.52
N ASP A 368 -36.33 1.95 -25.09
CA ASP A 368 -36.39 3.30 -24.55
C ASP A 368 -36.66 3.28 -23.03
N ARG A 369 -36.92 2.10 -22.46
CA ARG A 369 -37.24 1.91 -21.04
C ARG A 369 -35.99 2.04 -20.18
N ASP A 370 -36.14 2.77 -19.08
CA ASP A 370 -35.11 2.86 -18.06
C ASP A 370 -35.02 1.59 -17.21
N ASN A 371 -33.81 1.34 -16.73
CA ASN A 371 -33.45 0.22 -15.88
C ASN A 371 -32.29 0.63 -14.98
N TYR A 372 -31.90 -0.28 -14.08
CA TYR A 372 -30.82 -0.05 -13.12
C TYR A 372 -29.53 0.53 -13.76
N PHE A 373 -29.14 0.04 -14.94
CA PHE A 373 -27.93 0.54 -15.61
C PHE A 373 -28.11 1.96 -16.16
N SER A 374 -29.25 2.29 -16.76
CA SER A 374 -29.52 3.63 -17.27
C SER A 374 -29.69 4.66 -16.17
N GLU A 375 -30.34 4.28 -15.07
CA GLU A 375 -30.58 5.13 -13.90
C GLU A 375 -29.28 5.50 -13.18
N HIS A 376 -28.32 4.56 -13.07
CA HIS A 376 -27.12 4.76 -12.27
C HIS A 376 -25.85 5.09 -13.07
N PHE A 377 -25.72 4.55 -14.29
CA PHE A 377 -24.51 4.66 -15.10
C PHE A 377 -24.73 5.35 -16.47
N GLY A 378 -25.98 5.70 -16.79
CA GLY A 378 -26.30 6.55 -17.93
C GLY A 378 -25.71 7.96 -17.79
N ASN A 379 -25.29 8.54 -18.91
CA ASN A 379 -24.65 9.86 -19.01
C ASN A 379 -23.38 10.01 -18.14
N THR A 380 -22.78 8.90 -17.70
CA THR A 380 -21.54 8.89 -16.92
C THR A 380 -20.54 7.91 -17.54
N TYR A 381 -20.66 6.62 -17.20
CA TYR A 381 -19.86 5.55 -17.78
C TYR A 381 -20.31 5.22 -19.21
N PHE A 382 -21.59 5.46 -19.54
CA PHE A 382 -22.15 5.15 -20.85
C PHE A 382 -23.06 6.29 -21.35
N THR A 383 -23.34 6.31 -22.65
CA THR A 383 -24.49 7.06 -23.18
C THR A 383 -25.77 6.50 -22.56
N LEU A 384 -26.81 7.33 -22.43
CA LEU A 384 -28.10 6.86 -21.90
C LEU A 384 -28.67 5.69 -22.73
N GLU A 385 -28.54 5.77 -24.06
CA GLU A 385 -28.97 4.70 -24.98
C GLU A 385 -28.22 3.38 -24.73
N ASN A 386 -26.88 3.42 -24.64
CA ASN A 386 -26.10 2.21 -24.35
C ASN A 386 -26.47 1.66 -22.96
N ALA A 387 -26.62 2.51 -21.94
CA ALA A 387 -26.97 2.05 -20.60
C ALA A 387 -28.34 1.34 -20.57
N ARG A 388 -29.36 1.88 -21.25
CA ARG A 388 -30.67 1.23 -21.42
C ARG A 388 -30.53 -0.13 -22.11
N LYS A 389 -29.77 -0.17 -23.22
CA LYS A 389 -29.55 -1.38 -23.99
C LYS A 389 -28.80 -2.46 -23.20
N ILE A 390 -27.80 -2.08 -22.40
CA ILE A 390 -27.05 -3.00 -21.52
C ILE A 390 -28.01 -3.71 -20.56
N GLY A 391 -28.86 -2.95 -19.85
CA GLY A 391 -29.79 -3.55 -18.90
C GLY A 391 -30.83 -4.45 -19.57
N ALA A 392 -31.40 -4.03 -20.71
CA ALA A 392 -32.34 -4.85 -21.45
C ALA A 392 -31.71 -6.14 -21.98
N ILE A 393 -30.48 -6.09 -22.51
CA ILE A 393 -29.76 -7.30 -22.94
C ILE A 393 -29.52 -8.22 -21.75
N ARG A 394 -29.05 -7.69 -20.61
CA ARG A 394 -28.72 -8.51 -19.45
C ARG A 394 -29.93 -9.24 -18.87
N GLU A 395 -31.10 -8.61 -18.87
CA GLU A 395 -32.38 -9.23 -18.50
C GLU A 395 -32.80 -10.26 -19.55
N LYS A 396 -32.70 -9.91 -20.85
CA LYS A 396 -33.08 -10.82 -21.94
C LYS A 396 -32.24 -12.09 -21.97
N ILE A 397 -30.95 -12.04 -21.61
CA ILE A 397 -30.08 -13.22 -21.52
C ILE A 397 -30.67 -14.28 -20.58
N ASN A 398 -31.24 -13.87 -19.43
CA ASN A 398 -31.84 -14.82 -18.48
C ASN A 398 -33.09 -15.51 -19.06
N GLU A 399 -33.78 -14.89 -20.02
CA GLU A 399 -34.96 -15.44 -20.66
C GLU A 399 -34.63 -16.40 -21.81
N ILE A 400 -33.56 -16.13 -22.56
CA ILE A 400 -33.25 -16.84 -23.82
C ILE A 400 -32.18 -17.93 -23.67
N ALA A 401 -31.40 -17.90 -22.59
CA ALA A 401 -30.37 -18.90 -22.36
C ALA A 401 -31.02 -20.25 -21.99
N LYS A 402 -30.65 -21.31 -22.73
CA LYS A 402 -31.15 -22.68 -22.54
C LYS A 402 -30.52 -23.40 -21.37
N ASN A 403 -29.27 -23.07 -21.07
CA ASN A 403 -28.48 -23.68 -20.00
C ASN A 403 -27.41 -22.70 -19.51
N GLU A 404 -26.74 -23.07 -18.42
CA GLU A 404 -25.74 -22.20 -17.79
C GLU A 404 -24.51 -21.94 -18.67
N ASN A 405 -24.05 -22.90 -19.49
CA ASN A 405 -22.93 -22.66 -20.41
C ASN A 405 -23.25 -21.55 -21.42
N GLU A 406 -24.42 -21.63 -22.04
CA GLU A 406 -24.87 -20.61 -22.99
C GLU A 406 -25.07 -19.25 -22.31
N LYS A 407 -25.65 -19.24 -21.10
CA LYS A 407 -25.83 -18.02 -20.31
C LYS A 407 -24.48 -17.36 -19.99
N VAL A 408 -23.50 -18.14 -19.55
CA VAL A 408 -22.13 -17.68 -19.27
C VAL A 408 -21.48 -17.07 -20.52
N VAL A 409 -21.64 -17.70 -21.68
CA VAL A 409 -21.10 -17.19 -22.95
C VAL A 409 -21.79 -15.89 -23.39
N LEU A 410 -23.11 -15.79 -23.26
CA LEU A 410 -23.87 -14.57 -23.58
C LEU A 410 -23.55 -13.42 -22.61
N ILE A 411 -23.38 -13.69 -21.30
CA ILE A 411 -22.95 -12.68 -20.32
C ILE A 411 -21.52 -12.23 -20.64
N THR A 412 -20.63 -13.16 -21.00
CA THR A 412 -19.25 -12.82 -21.42
C THR A 412 -19.25 -11.92 -22.65
N SER A 413 -20.09 -12.22 -23.64
CA SER A 413 -20.31 -11.37 -24.82
C SER A 413 -20.74 -9.95 -24.45
N LEU A 414 -21.72 -9.83 -23.55
CA LEU A 414 -22.16 -8.53 -23.05
C LEU A 414 -21.05 -7.79 -22.30
N LEU A 415 -20.31 -8.48 -21.41
CA LEU A 415 -19.22 -7.89 -20.62
C LEU A 415 -18.15 -7.27 -21.52
N TYR A 416 -17.72 -7.97 -22.57
CA TYR A 416 -16.73 -7.46 -23.51
C TYR A 416 -17.27 -6.29 -24.34
N ALA A 417 -18.54 -6.34 -24.75
CA ALA A 417 -19.19 -5.24 -25.46
C ALA A 417 -19.30 -3.98 -24.58
N VAL A 418 -19.68 -4.14 -23.32
CA VAL A 418 -19.76 -3.08 -22.32
C VAL A 418 -18.40 -2.40 -22.16
N ASP A 419 -17.33 -3.19 -22.06
CA ASP A 419 -15.99 -2.63 -21.95
C ASP A 419 -15.60 -1.77 -23.17
N LYS A 420 -15.98 -2.15 -24.39
CA LYS A 420 -15.67 -1.32 -25.57
C LYS A 420 -16.39 0.03 -25.56
N VAL A 421 -17.60 0.12 -25.01
CA VAL A 421 -18.39 1.36 -25.02
C VAL A 421 -18.25 2.21 -23.76
N ALA A 422 -17.52 1.73 -22.75
CA ALA A 422 -17.33 2.43 -21.49
C ALA A 422 -16.44 3.67 -21.64
N ASN A 423 -16.92 4.80 -21.12
CA ASN A 423 -16.25 6.10 -21.07
C ASN A 423 -15.23 6.18 -19.91
N THR A 424 -14.24 5.28 -19.95
CA THR A 424 -13.19 5.16 -18.93
C THR A 424 -11.80 5.16 -19.55
N VAL A 425 -10.76 5.14 -18.71
CA VAL A 425 -9.35 4.97 -19.13
C VAL A 425 -8.88 3.51 -19.11
N GLY A 426 -9.82 2.56 -19.16
CA GLY A 426 -9.53 1.12 -19.13
C GLY A 426 -9.85 0.41 -17.80
N HIS A 427 -10.40 1.14 -16.82
CA HIS A 427 -10.93 0.60 -15.56
C HIS A 427 -12.08 1.48 -15.04
N TYR A 428 -12.90 0.98 -14.12
CA TYR A 428 -14.15 1.61 -13.67
C TYR A 428 -14.01 2.44 -12.39
N ASP A 429 -12.80 2.61 -11.84
CA ASP A 429 -12.56 3.49 -10.68
C ASP A 429 -13.09 4.92 -10.85
N ALA A 430 -13.12 5.42 -12.08
CA ALA A 430 -13.69 6.69 -12.47
C ALA A 430 -14.09 6.70 -13.96
N TYR A 431 -14.99 7.60 -14.33
CA TYR A 431 -15.36 7.90 -15.71
C TYR A 431 -14.84 9.27 -16.15
N ARG A 432 -14.69 9.47 -17.46
CA ARG A 432 -14.23 10.75 -18.03
C ARG A 432 -15.37 11.78 -18.00
N LYS A 433 -15.04 13.04 -17.70
CA LYS A 433 -16.04 14.13 -17.66
C LYS A 433 -16.73 14.37 -19.01
N LYS A 434 -15.96 14.27 -20.11
CA LYS A 434 -16.48 14.38 -21.46
C LYS A 434 -16.81 12.98 -21.97
N LEU A 435 -18.04 12.78 -22.42
CA LEU A 435 -18.51 11.53 -23.00
C LEU A 435 -18.07 11.48 -24.47
N ASP A 436 -16.83 11.07 -24.71
CA ASP A 436 -16.25 11.02 -26.06
C ASP A 436 -16.59 9.70 -26.79
N THR A 437 -16.98 8.65 -26.05
CA THR A 437 -17.33 7.34 -26.61
C THR A 437 -18.82 7.29 -26.95
N THR A 438 -19.14 7.46 -28.23
CA THR A 438 -20.52 7.44 -28.77
C THR A 438 -20.84 6.21 -29.59
N GLN A 439 -19.90 5.28 -29.72
CA GLN A 439 -20.11 4.06 -30.50
C GLN A 439 -21.22 3.20 -29.88
N PRO A 440 -22.10 2.62 -30.71
CA PRO A 440 -23.20 1.80 -30.22
C PRO A 440 -22.69 0.48 -29.64
N LEU A 441 -23.36 0.00 -28.59
CA LEU A 441 -23.09 -1.32 -28.02
C LEU A 441 -23.33 -2.42 -29.05
N ARG A 442 -22.28 -3.23 -29.27
CA ARG A 442 -22.30 -4.40 -30.16
C ARG A 442 -21.66 -5.60 -29.49
N LEU A 443 -22.44 -6.67 -29.36
CA LEU A 443 -22.03 -7.98 -28.86
C LEU A 443 -21.38 -8.78 -29.98
N LEU A 444 -20.35 -9.54 -29.63
CA LEU A 444 -19.63 -10.51 -30.47
C LEU A 444 -19.59 -11.85 -29.73
N VAL A 445 -19.23 -12.95 -30.39
CA VAL A 445 -19.15 -14.28 -29.72
C VAL A 445 -17.71 -14.57 -29.27
N PRO A 446 -17.49 -15.11 -28.06
CA PRO A 446 -16.17 -15.61 -27.66
C PRO A 446 -15.62 -16.65 -28.65
N ASP A 447 -14.36 -16.51 -29.07
CA ASP A 447 -13.68 -17.55 -29.86
C ASP A 447 -12.90 -18.48 -28.93
N PHE A 448 -13.40 -19.70 -28.76
CA PHE A 448 -12.73 -20.75 -28.00
C PHE A 448 -13.03 -22.11 -28.63
N ASP A 449 -12.23 -23.12 -28.29
CA ASP A 449 -12.43 -24.51 -28.69
C ASP A 449 -13.02 -25.32 -27.51
N PRO A 450 -14.30 -25.74 -27.58
CA PRO A 450 -14.90 -26.55 -26.52
C PRO A 450 -14.21 -27.90 -26.27
N GLU A 451 -13.49 -28.45 -27.26
CA GLU A 451 -12.79 -29.73 -27.12
C GLU A 451 -11.61 -29.65 -26.15
N ASN A 452 -10.93 -28.50 -26.09
CA ASN A 452 -9.84 -28.28 -25.13
C ASN A 452 -10.37 -28.16 -23.69
N ASN A 453 -11.65 -27.80 -23.52
CA ASN A 453 -12.24 -27.52 -22.22
C ASN A 453 -12.80 -28.74 -21.47
N LEU A 454 -12.70 -29.95 -22.04
CA LEU A 454 -13.37 -31.14 -21.52
C LEU A 454 -12.96 -31.52 -20.09
N ASN A 455 -11.68 -31.32 -19.75
CA ASN A 455 -11.10 -31.73 -18.47
C ASN A 455 -10.83 -30.56 -17.52
N ASN A 456 -11.11 -29.33 -17.95
CA ASN A 456 -10.75 -28.12 -17.22
C ASN A 456 -11.66 -27.88 -16.02
N GLU A 457 -11.09 -27.26 -14.98
CA GLU A 457 -11.83 -26.88 -13.78
C GLU A 457 -11.71 -25.38 -13.55
N ILE A 458 -12.85 -24.72 -13.41
CA ILE A 458 -12.91 -23.27 -13.23
C ILE A 458 -13.62 -22.98 -11.91
N TYR A 459 -12.95 -22.22 -11.04
CA TYR A 459 -13.40 -21.90 -9.70
C TYR A 459 -13.60 -20.39 -9.50
N GLN A 460 -14.54 -20.06 -8.62
CA GLN A 460 -14.71 -18.71 -8.07
C GLN A 460 -14.52 -18.76 -6.56
N ARG A 461 -13.28 -18.85 -6.09
CA ARG A 461 -12.96 -18.99 -4.68
C ARG A 461 -11.77 -18.12 -4.29
N ASP A 462 -11.64 -17.93 -2.98
CA ASP A 462 -10.41 -17.43 -2.40
C ASP A 462 -9.26 -18.42 -2.71
N ALA A 463 -8.15 -17.90 -3.23
CA ALA A 463 -7.02 -18.71 -3.69
C ALA A 463 -6.37 -19.50 -2.54
N ASN A 464 -6.24 -18.91 -1.35
CA ASN A 464 -5.67 -19.56 -0.17
C ASN A 464 -6.55 -20.70 0.33
N GLN A 465 -7.87 -20.58 0.18
CA GLN A 465 -8.78 -21.67 0.52
C GLN A 465 -8.72 -22.80 -0.50
N LEU A 466 -8.73 -22.46 -1.80
CA LEU A 466 -8.77 -23.45 -2.87
C LEU A 466 -7.46 -24.26 -2.98
N ILE A 467 -6.30 -23.63 -2.77
CA ILE A 467 -5.01 -24.23 -3.08
C ILE A 467 -4.74 -25.55 -2.32
N GLY A 468 -5.28 -25.70 -1.11
CA GLY A 468 -5.14 -26.91 -0.30
C GLY A 468 -5.98 -28.10 -0.79
N GLU A 469 -7.02 -27.84 -1.58
CA GLU A 469 -7.96 -28.84 -2.09
C GLU A 469 -7.57 -29.37 -3.48
N ILE A 470 -6.76 -28.63 -4.23
CA ILE A 470 -6.34 -28.99 -5.59
C ILE A 470 -4.89 -29.50 -5.64
N SER A 471 -4.53 -30.14 -6.75
CA SER A 471 -3.14 -30.48 -7.07
C SER A 471 -2.90 -30.26 -8.56
N CYS A 472 -1.70 -29.80 -8.91
CA CYS A 472 -1.30 -29.52 -10.28
C CYS A 472 0.19 -29.84 -10.48
N ASP A 473 0.63 -29.94 -11.73
CA ASP A 473 2.05 -30.06 -12.02
C ASP A 473 2.72 -28.69 -11.98
N VAL A 474 2.11 -27.70 -12.64
CA VAL A 474 2.59 -26.33 -12.75
C VAL A 474 1.57 -25.37 -12.13
N LEU A 475 1.97 -24.65 -11.09
CA LEU A 475 1.20 -23.60 -10.44
C LEU A 475 1.72 -22.23 -10.87
N TYR A 476 0.89 -21.46 -11.56
CA TYR A 476 1.13 -20.07 -11.91
C TYR A 476 0.37 -19.12 -10.98
N ILE A 477 1.06 -18.08 -10.52
CA ILE A 477 0.57 -17.14 -9.51
C ILE A 477 0.86 -15.71 -10.00
N ASP A 478 -0.19 -14.90 -10.09
CA ASP A 478 -0.12 -13.46 -10.43
C ASP A 478 -1.11 -12.68 -9.56
N PRO A 479 -0.83 -12.53 -8.24
CA PRO A 479 -1.79 -11.96 -7.32
C PRO A 479 -1.85 -10.43 -7.49
N PRO A 480 -2.90 -9.75 -6.98
CA PRO A 480 -2.91 -8.30 -6.94
C PRO A 480 -1.92 -7.80 -5.85
N TYR A 481 -0.69 -7.51 -6.25
CA TYR A 481 0.45 -7.27 -5.34
C TYR A 481 0.70 -5.81 -4.92
N ASN A 482 -0.22 -4.90 -5.22
CA ASN A 482 -0.15 -3.51 -4.76
C ASN A 482 -1.43 -3.15 -3.99
N SER A 483 -1.49 -1.95 -3.40
CA SER A 483 -2.64 -1.56 -2.59
C SER A 483 -3.96 -1.37 -3.37
N ARG A 484 -3.95 -1.46 -4.70
CA ARG A 484 -5.15 -1.28 -5.54
C ARG A 484 -5.99 -2.55 -5.51
N GLN A 485 -7.12 -2.43 -4.84
CA GLN A 485 -8.16 -3.45 -4.83
C GLN A 485 -8.84 -3.53 -6.21
N TYR A 486 -8.76 -4.67 -6.88
CA TYR A 486 -9.41 -4.86 -8.19
C TYR A 486 -10.94 -4.79 -8.10
N SER A 487 -11.51 -5.17 -6.95
CA SER A 487 -12.92 -4.96 -6.61
C SER A 487 -13.33 -3.48 -6.74
N ASP A 488 -12.41 -2.54 -6.48
CA ASP A 488 -12.67 -1.11 -6.60
C ASP A 488 -12.67 -0.67 -8.06
N ALA A 489 -11.77 -1.23 -8.87
CA ALA A 489 -11.56 -0.89 -10.26
C ALA A 489 -12.57 -1.57 -11.20
N TYR A 490 -13.20 -2.67 -10.80
CA TYR A 490 -14.11 -3.46 -11.64
C TYR A 490 -15.52 -3.63 -11.06
N HIS A 491 -15.87 -2.89 -10.00
CA HIS A 491 -17.18 -2.96 -9.32
C HIS A 491 -18.39 -2.96 -10.26
N LEU A 492 -18.36 -2.17 -11.34
CA LEU A 492 -19.46 -2.07 -12.30
C LEU A 492 -19.62 -3.37 -13.09
N LEU A 493 -18.51 -3.96 -13.55
CA LEU A 493 -18.54 -5.24 -14.26
C LEU A 493 -18.90 -6.40 -13.34
N GLU A 494 -18.51 -6.32 -12.06
CA GLU A 494 -18.90 -7.28 -11.04
C GLU A 494 -20.43 -7.37 -10.93
N ASN A 495 -21.10 -6.23 -10.77
CA ASN A 495 -22.56 -6.18 -10.71
C ASN A 495 -23.23 -6.45 -12.06
N LEU A 496 -22.60 -6.15 -13.21
CA LEU A 496 -23.14 -6.57 -14.51
C LEU A 496 -23.32 -8.10 -14.58
N VAL A 497 -22.37 -8.82 -14.00
CA VAL A 497 -22.34 -10.27 -13.98
C VAL A 497 -23.30 -10.83 -12.93
N THR A 498 -23.15 -10.43 -11.66
CA THR A 498 -23.98 -10.95 -10.55
C THR A 498 -25.44 -10.49 -10.65
N TRP A 499 -25.65 -9.28 -11.19
CA TRP A 499 -26.95 -8.66 -11.43
C TRP A 499 -27.78 -8.42 -10.16
N GLU A 500 -27.12 -8.13 -9.04
CA GLU A 500 -27.74 -7.92 -7.72
C GLU A 500 -28.40 -6.54 -7.57
N LYS A 501 -28.04 -5.56 -8.41
CA LYS A 501 -28.62 -4.21 -8.43
C LYS A 501 -28.57 -3.46 -7.08
N PRO A 502 -27.42 -3.40 -6.39
CA PRO A 502 -27.30 -2.74 -5.09
C PRO A 502 -27.34 -1.20 -5.21
N PRO A 503 -27.56 -0.45 -4.12
CA PRO A 503 -27.41 1.01 -4.16
C PRO A 503 -25.97 1.44 -4.51
N VAL A 504 -25.85 2.59 -5.19
CA VAL A 504 -24.56 3.17 -5.60
C VAL A 504 -24.24 4.45 -4.83
N TYR A 505 -22.96 4.66 -4.53
CA TYR A 505 -22.48 5.75 -3.68
C TYR A 505 -21.39 6.61 -4.35
N GLY A 506 -21.36 7.89 -3.96
CA GLY A 506 -20.34 8.84 -4.38
C GLY A 506 -20.37 9.18 -5.87
N LYS A 507 -19.37 9.95 -6.31
CA LYS A 507 -19.28 10.41 -7.71
C LYS A 507 -19.05 9.26 -8.68
N ALA A 508 -18.20 8.30 -8.32
CA ALA A 508 -17.89 7.12 -9.14
C ALA A 508 -18.98 6.02 -9.10
N LYS A 509 -20.12 6.24 -8.43
CA LYS A 509 -21.24 5.28 -8.38
C LYS A 509 -20.79 3.89 -7.91
N LYS A 510 -19.98 3.86 -6.86
CA LYS A 510 -19.38 2.65 -6.31
C LYS A 510 -20.39 1.90 -5.44
N MET A 511 -20.37 0.57 -5.51
CA MET A 511 -21.21 -0.32 -4.70
C MET A 511 -20.43 -0.81 -3.48
N ASP A 512 -21.13 -1.38 -2.50
CA ASP A 512 -20.45 -2.09 -1.41
C ASP A 512 -19.71 -3.31 -1.97
N ARG A 513 -18.48 -3.48 -1.49
CA ARG A 513 -17.49 -4.46 -1.95
C ARG A 513 -16.58 -4.91 -0.81
N SER A 514 -16.96 -4.60 0.43
CA SER A 514 -16.22 -4.99 1.63
C SER A 514 -15.96 -6.50 1.67
N TYR A 515 -16.89 -7.30 1.15
CA TYR A 515 -16.87 -8.76 1.10
C TYR A 515 -15.98 -9.36 -0.01
N ILE A 516 -15.49 -8.56 -0.97
CA ILE A 516 -14.68 -9.03 -2.12
C ILE A 516 -13.29 -8.38 -2.20
N LYS A 517 -12.76 -7.90 -1.07
CA LYS A 517 -11.41 -7.35 -1.01
C LYS A 517 -10.38 -8.47 -0.89
N SER A 518 -9.23 -8.29 -1.54
CA SER A 518 -8.11 -9.23 -1.47
C SER A 518 -7.13 -8.84 -0.36
N ASP A 519 -6.70 -9.83 0.42
CA ASP A 519 -5.63 -9.70 1.41
C ASP A 519 -4.27 -9.39 0.79
N TYR A 520 -4.07 -9.75 -0.49
CA TYR A 520 -2.83 -9.45 -1.23
C TYR A 520 -2.63 -7.95 -1.49
N CYS A 521 -3.67 -7.13 -1.35
CA CYS A 521 -3.58 -5.67 -1.41
C CYS A 521 -3.38 -5.00 -0.04
N LEU A 522 -3.45 -5.77 1.06
CA LEU A 522 -3.32 -5.31 2.44
C LEU A 522 -1.89 -5.53 2.97
N ALA A 523 -1.63 -5.07 4.20
CA ALA A 523 -0.35 -5.32 4.88
C ALA A 523 -0.14 -6.81 5.21
N SER A 524 -1.20 -7.62 5.19
CA SER A 524 -1.17 -9.07 5.40
C SER A 524 -0.68 -9.86 4.17
N ALA A 525 -0.42 -9.21 3.03
CA ALA A 525 -0.05 -9.89 1.79
C ALA A 525 1.14 -10.88 1.92
N PRO A 526 2.24 -10.58 2.64
CA PRO A 526 3.33 -11.56 2.82
C PRO A 526 2.88 -12.82 3.56
N ARG A 527 1.98 -12.68 4.55
CA ARG A 527 1.43 -13.81 5.29
C ARG A 527 0.50 -14.65 4.43
N ALA A 528 -0.40 -14.01 3.68
CA ALA A 528 -1.28 -14.70 2.74
C ALA A 528 -0.48 -15.44 1.67
N PHE A 529 0.58 -14.82 1.13
CA PHE A 529 1.46 -15.47 0.17
C PHE A 529 2.19 -16.68 0.76
N SER A 530 2.75 -16.58 1.97
CA SER A 530 3.38 -17.71 2.66
C SER A 530 2.42 -18.88 2.87
N ASP A 531 1.20 -18.59 3.33
CA ASP A 531 0.14 -19.57 3.52
C ASP A 531 -0.23 -20.29 2.21
N LEU A 532 -0.42 -19.56 1.12
CA LEU A 532 -0.71 -20.12 -0.21
C LEU A 532 0.38 -21.10 -0.67
N ILE A 533 1.64 -20.69 -0.56
CA ILE A 533 2.79 -21.48 -1.01
C ILE A 533 2.99 -22.73 -0.16
N SER A 534 2.77 -22.62 1.16
CA SER A 534 2.90 -23.75 2.09
C SER A 534 1.87 -24.86 1.83
N ASN A 535 0.66 -24.49 1.41
CA ASN A 535 -0.44 -25.42 1.15
C ASN A 535 -0.47 -25.95 -0.30
N ALA A 536 0.37 -25.42 -1.19
CA ALA A 536 0.37 -25.78 -2.60
C ALA A 536 0.93 -27.18 -2.87
N LYS A 537 0.07 -28.05 -3.43
CA LYS A 537 0.42 -29.41 -3.88
C LYS A 537 0.79 -29.41 -5.36
N CYS A 538 2.04 -29.05 -5.66
CA CYS A 538 2.54 -28.94 -7.03
C CYS A 538 4.02 -29.31 -7.19
N LYS A 539 4.47 -29.47 -8.44
CA LYS A 539 5.88 -29.77 -8.78
C LYS A 539 6.67 -28.51 -9.13
N HIS A 540 6.01 -27.55 -9.77
CA HIS A 540 6.60 -26.30 -10.23
C HIS A 540 5.73 -25.12 -9.81
N ILE A 541 6.36 -24.07 -9.30
CA ILE A 541 5.69 -22.80 -8.97
C ILE A 541 6.30 -21.70 -9.82
N LEU A 542 5.48 -20.91 -10.49
CA LEU A 542 5.87 -19.72 -11.23
C LEU A 542 5.08 -18.53 -10.69
N ILE A 543 5.78 -17.45 -10.34
CA ILE A 543 5.16 -16.20 -9.89
C ILE A 543 5.60 -15.08 -10.80
N SER A 544 4.63 -14.41 -11.43
CA SER A 544 4.90 -13.15 -12.13
C SER A 544 4.83 -11.99 -11.15
N TYR A 545 5.85 -11.15 -11.17
CA TYR A 545 5.96 -10.01 -10.28
C TYR A 545 6.71 -8.87 -10.98
N ASN A 546 6.16 -7.67 -10.94
CA ASN A 546 6.84 -6.52 -11.52
C ASN A 546 7.79 -5.85 -10.50
N ASN A 547 8.89 -5.29 -10.98
CA ASN A 547 9.70 -4.39 -10.18
C ASN A 547 9.08 -2.98 -10.23
N THR A 548 7.93 -2.78 -9.61
CA THR A 548 7.55 -1.41 -9.23
C THR A 548 8.31 -1.07 -7.96
N GLY A 549 9.53 -0.53 -8.13
CA GLY A 549 10.19 0.26 -7.08
C GLY A 549 9.27 1.38 -6.58
N GLU A 550 9.66 2.08 -5.51
CA GLU A 550 8.89 3.17 -4.88
C GLU A 550 8.44 4.20 -5.94
N SER A 551 7.22 4.03 -6.45
CA SER A 551 6.65 4.98 -7.39
C SER A 551 6.16 6.18 -6.58
N LYS A 552 6.12 7.37 -7.20
CA LYS A 552 5.61 8.58 -6.53
C LYS A 552 4.15 8.45 -6.06
N ASP A 553 3.41 7.45 -6.57
CA ASP A 553 2.07 7.08 -6.09
C ASP A 553 2.18 5.85 -5.18
N GLY A 554 2.14 6.06 -3.87
CA GLY A 554 2.25 5.00 -2.86
C GLY A 554 1.25 3.86 -3.05
N ARG A 555 0.18 4.04 -3.85
CA ARG A 555 -0.74 2.95 -4.18
C ARG A 555 -0.16 1.86 -5.05
N SER A 556 0.84 2.19 -5.87
CA SER A 556 1.45 1.26 -6.82
C SER A 556 2.65 0.52 -6.24
N ASN A 557 3.01 0.80 -4.98
CA ASN A 557 4.10 0.11 -4.32
C ASN A 557 3.71 -1.35 -4.05
N ALA A 558 4.66 -2.24 -4.34
CA ALA A 558 4.58 -3.66 -4.05
C ALA A 558 4.34 -3.91 -2.55
N ARG A 559 3.44 -4.84 -2.22
CA ARG A 559 3.14 -5.27 -0.85
C ARG A 559 4.06 -6.38 -0.34
N ILE A 560 4.70 -7.10 -1.25
CA ILE A 560 5.62 -8.18 -0.96
C ILE A 560 6.97 -7.81 -1.58
N SER A 561 8.06 -7.87 -0.82
CA SER A 561 9.40 -7.64 -1.40
C SER A 561 9.90 -8.88 -2.14
N ASP A 562 10.86 -8.70 -3.04
CA ASP A 562 11.48 -9.83 -3.76
C ASP A 562 12.13 -10.81 -2.79
N GLU A 563 12.79 -10.29 -1.76
CA GLU A 563 13.39 -11.09 -0.70
C GLU A 563 12.35 -11.95 0.02
N GLN A 564 11.17 -11.40 0.32
CA GLN A 564 10.07 -12.16 0.90
C GLN A 564 9.56 -13.26 -0.05
N ILE A 565 9.43 -12.98 -1.35
CA ILE A 565 9.02 -13.98 -2.34
C ILE A 565 10.03 -15.13 -2.38
N ILE A 566 11.31 -14.80 -2.50
CA ILE A 566 12.40 -15.77 -2.58
C ILE A 566 12.45 -16.63 -1.31
N ASN A 567 12.39 -16.00 -0.13
CA ASN A 567 12.48 -16.71 1.14
C ASN A 567 11.32 -17.70 1.31
N VAL A 568 10.09 -17.29 0.98
CA VAL A 568 8.92 -18.18 1.02
C VAL A 568 9.08 -19.33 0.02
N LEU A 569 9.50 -19.08 -1.22
CA LEU A 569 9.69 -20.14 -2.22
C LEU A 569 10.79 -21.15 -1.85
N LYS A 570 11.90 -20.68 -1.25
CA LYS A 570 12.99 -21.53 -0.77
C LYS A 570 12.56 -22.54 0.31
N THR A 571 11.44 -22.29 0.99
CA THR A 571 10.85 -23.28 1.90
C THR A 571 10.34 -24.52 1.18
N ARG A 572 10.00 -24.42 -0.12
CA ARG A 572 9.46 -25.50 -0.96
C ARG A 572 10.50 -26.13 -1.90
N GLY A 573 11.54 -25.40 -2.30
CA GLY A 573 12.61 -25.95 -3.15
C GLY A 573 13.59 -24.94 -3.74
N GLU A 574 14.20 -25.30 -4.87
CA GLU A 574 15.20 -24.47 -5.56
C GLU A 574 14.53 -23.33 -6.33
N VAL A 575 15.11 -22.13 -6.29
CA VAL A 575 14.51 -20.91 -6.86
C VAL A 575 15.42 -20.28 -7.91
N ASP A 576 14.90 -20.08 -9.12
CA ASP A 576 15.50 -19.31 -10.20
C ASP A 576 14.70 -18.01 -10.43
N ILE A 577 15.36 -16.95 -10.87
CA ILE A 577 14.72 -15.66 -11.20
C ILE A 577 15.02 -15.31 -12.65
N PHE A 578 13.96 -15.05 -13.41
CA PHE A 578 14.03 -14.62 -14.80
C PHE A 578 13.55 -13.18 -14.91
N GLU A 579 14.25 -12.35 -15.70
CA GLU A 579 13.88 -10.96 -15.90
C GLU A 579 13.77 -10.61 -17.38
N ARG A 580 12.80 -9.74 -17.72
CA ARG A 580 12.65 -9.16 -19.04
C ARG A 580 12.34 -7.67 -18.94
N ASP A 581 13.05 -6.86 -19.73
CA ASP A 581 12.76 -5.43 -19.85
C ASP A 581 11.35 -5.23 -20.43
N TYR A 582 10.52 -4.43 -19.76
CA TYR A 582 9.13 -4.21 -20.15
C TYR A 582 8.77 -2.71 -20.12
N LYS A 583 8.18 -2.20 -21.20
CA LYS A 583 7.67 -0.82 -21.21
C LYS A 583 6.29 -0.79 -20.53
N ALA A 584 6.21 -0.21 -19.34
CA ALA A 584 4.95 0.02 -18.65
C ALA A 584 4.02 0.94 -19.45
N PHE A 585 2.71 0.71 -19.34
CA PHE A 585 1.69 1.58 -19.94
C PHE A 585 1.57 2.86 -19.09
N THR A 586 1.99 4.01 -19.63
CA THR A 586 1.86 5.32 -18.96
C THR A 586 0.77 6.17 -19.62
N THR A 587 -0.12 6.77 -18.83
CA THR A 587 -1.22 7.63 -19.31
C THR A 587 -0.77 9.07 -19.62
N GLY A 588 0.49 9.26 -20.03
CA GLY A 588 1.10 10.56 -20.28
C GLY A 588 1.51 11.30 -19.01
N LYS A 589 2.76 11.77 -18.98
CA LYS A 589 3.48 12.54 -17.93
C LYS A 589 4.45 11.79 -17.00
N SER A 590 4.94 10.62 -17.37
CA SER A 590 6.16 10.08 -16.74
C SER A 590 6.97 9.24 -17.75
N ASN A 591 8.18 9.72 -18.09
CA ASN A 591 9.24 8.86 -18.60
C ASN A 591 9.81 8.13 -17.37
N THR A 592 9.49 6.85 -17.23
CA THR A 592 10.21 5.95 -16.32
C THR A 592 10.97 4.95 -17.19
N ASP A 593 12.28 5.17 -17.30
CA ASP A 593 13.21 4.13 -17.74
C ASP A 593 13.24 3.04 -16.65
N GLY A 594 13.12 1.75 -17.03
CA GLY A 594 13.47 0.62 -16.15
C GLY A 594 12.36 -0.13 -15.42
N HIS A 595 11.20 -0.38 -16.05
CA HIS A 595 10.28 -1.41 -15.52
C HIS A 595 10.73 -2.81 -16.01
N THR A 596 11.14 -3.68 -15.10
CA THR A 596 11.41 -5.09 -15.40
C THR A 596 10.25 -5.95 -14.91
N GLU A 597 9.76 -6.82 -15.80
CA GLU A 597 8.83 -7.90 -15.43
C GLU A 597 9.68 -9.11 -15.08
N ARG A 598 9.37 -9.74 -13.95
CA ARG A 598 10.16 -10.85 -13.41
C ARG A 598 9.27 -12.05 -13.17
N VAL A 599 9.84 -13.22 -13.40
CA VAL A 599 9.21 -14.49 -13.09
C VAL A 599 10.12 -15.23 -12.12
N PHE A 600 9.60 -15.47 -10.92
CA PHE A 600 10.24 -16.32 -9.92
C PHE A 600 9.77 -17.75 -10.19
N TYR A 601 10.71 -18.64 -10.48
CA TYR A 601 10.45 -20.06 -10.67
C TYR A 601 10.96 -20.83 -9.46
N CYS A 602 10.16 -21.75 -8.94
CA CYS A 602 10.58 -22.69 -7.92
C CYS A 602 10.31 -24.13 -8.35
N LYS A 603 11.34 -24.97 -8.33
CA LYS A 603 11.22 -26.43 -8.46
C LYS A 603 10.98 -27.01 -7.07
N VAL A 604 9.79 -27.54 -6.83
CA VAL A 604 9.40 -28.06 -5.52
C VAL A 604 10.13 -29.38 -5.26
N THR A 605 10.84 -29.44 -4.13
CA THR A 605 11.59 -30.62 -3.68
C THR A 605 11.22 -31.07 -2.26
N LYS A 606 10.39 -30.28 -1.55
CA LYS A 606 9.99 -30.49 -0.17
C LYS A 606 8.48 -30.64 0.01
#